data_AF-A0A8X7WIE3-F1
#
_entry.id   AF-A0A8X7WIE3-F1
#
_cell.length_a   1.000
_cell.length_b   1.000
_cell.length_c   1.000
_cell.angle_alpha   90.00
_cell.angle_beta   90.00
_cell.angle_gamma   90.00
#
_symmetry.space_group_name_H-M   'P 1'
#
loop_
_entity.id
_entity.type
_entity.pdbx_description
1 polymer ?
#
loop_
_entity_poly.entity_id
_entity_poly.type
_entity_poly.pdbx_seq_one_letter_code
_entity_poly.pdbx_strand_id
1 'polypeptide(L)'
;MGNAIRLLYRKCCTAATDDKPHGVSALSRDLFSFETTSQVPEGLGSYVVSSIKAQANWYGKILEAWKQAKPRPQTDEEAARLVITTLKGHKKADVEGLLSFYRLPSPGKLDEVSNESPVSVSEGLKFELQTLPVDQKSVADGDTVTVYVSSTDPIVSSTLPKDVSLAAAKRAKARENKNYTEADALHKKIIASGYRMINVQNKEVLAKKFRIRLRGIDAPESKIPFGKESHDELLKMVEGKSLKVLVYAEDRYGRCVGDIYCNGKFVQEVMLKKGLAWHYLAYDKRPELAKWENEAKQKRIGLWAAKNPEKPWEWRKNKRGGN
;
A
#
# COMPACT_ATOMS: atom_id res chain seq x y z
N MET A 1 35.01 40.82 28.36
CA MET A 1 34.66 42.00 27.53
C MET A 1 34.51 41.48 26.11
N GLY A 2 33.40 41.54 25.39
CA GLY A 2 32.12 42.23 25.47
C GLY A 2 31.56 42.23 24.04
N ASN A 3 30.27 41.94 23.91
CA ASN A 3 29.32 42.09 22.77
C ASN A 3 29.73 43.11 21.67
N ALA A 4 29.31 43.08 20.40
CA ALA A 4 28.23 42.48 19.61
C ALA A 4 28.67 42.53 18.12
N ILE A 5 28.00 41.86 17.17
CA ILE A 5 27.00 42.48 16.28
C ILE A 5 26.06 41.40 15.71
N ARG A 6 24.75 41.70 15.84
CA ARG A 6 23.57 41.02 15.30
C ARG A 6 23.24 41.50 13.88
N LEU A 7 22.32 40.77 13.23
CA LEU A 7 21.54 41.04 11.99
C LEU A 7 22.15 40.36 10.76
N LEU A 8 21.47 39.49 10.02
CA LEU A 8 20.07 39.45 9.57
C LEU A 8 19.61 37.98 9.55
N TYR A 9 18.45 37.58 10.08
CA TYR A 9 17.16 37.71 9.39
C TYR A 9 16.05 37.49 10.42
N ARG A 10 15.20 38.50 10.63
CA ARG A 10 13.94 38.40 11.35
C ARG A 10 12.82 38.62 10.35
N LYS A 11 12.06 37.58 10.03
CA LYS A 11 10.60 37.61 9.79
C LYS A 11 10.15 36.24 9.29
N CYS A 12 9.59 35.47 10.21
CA CYS A 12 8.38 34.65 10.01
C CYS A 12 7.97 34.14 11.39
N CYS A 13 7.26 34.97 12.15
CA CYS A 13 6.40 34.49 13.23
C CYS A 13 4.97 34.58 12.72
N THR A 14 4.45 33.46 12.25
CA THR A 14 3.03 33.12 12.30
C THR A 14 2.96 31.70 12.82
N ALA A 15 2.19 31.54 13.90
CA ALA A 15 2.17 30.40 14.81
C ALA A 15 2.29 29.02 14.11
N ALA A 16 3.40 28.32 14.36
CA ALA A 16 3.53 26.91 14.07
C ALA A 16 3.35 26.16 15.40
N THR A 17 2.39 25.25 15.42
CA THR A 17 2.20 24.28 16.50
C THR A 17 3.51 23.57 16.81
N ASP A 18 3.81 23.44 18.11
CA ASP A 18 4.94 22.71 18.71
C ASP A 18 4.87 21.21 18.32
N ASP A 19 5.18 20.89 17.07
CA ASP A 19 5.24 19.51 16.60
C ASP A 19 6.70 19.06 16.65
N LYS A 20 7.12 18.57 17.82
CA LYS A 20 8.39 17.84 17.92
C LYS A 20 8.36 16.72 16.86
N PRO A 21 9.44 16.50 16.10
CA PRO A 21 9.47 15.35 15.20
C PRO A 21 9.21 14.06 15.99
N HIS A 22 8.39 13.18 15.43
CA HIS A 22 8.01 11.89 16.00
C HIS A 22 8.25 10.76 14.97
N GLY A 23 8.22 9.51 15.42
CA GLY A 23 8.40 8.33 14.56
C GLY A 23 9.84 8.10 14.08
N VAL A 24 9.99 7.41 12.96
CA VAL A 24 11.26 7.03 12.31
C VAL A 24 12.17 8.24 12.07
N SER A 25 11.59 9.39 11.75
CA SER A 25 12.33 10.63 11.49
C SER A 25 13.01 11.16 12.76
N ALA A 26 12.33 11.12 13.90
CA ALA A 26 12.85 11.55 15.20
C ALA A 26 13.96 10.63 15.68
N LEU A 27 13.73 9.31 15.62
CA LEU A 27 14.73 8.31 15.96
C LEU A 27 15.99 8.47 15.10
N SER A 28 15.83 8.68 13.78
CA SER A 28 16.97 8.87 12.87
C SER A 28 17.81 10.10 13.20
N ARG A 29 17.15 11.23 13.52
CA ARG A 29 17.81 12.48 13.90
C ARG A 29 18.56 12.32 15.21
N ASP A 30 17.94 11.68 16.19
CA ASP A 30 18.50 11.53 17.52
C ASP A 30 19.63 10.49 17.54
N LEU A 31 19.58 9.45 16.68
CA LEU A 31 20.70 8.54 16.42
C LEU A 31 21.90 9.27 15.80
N PHE A 32 21.66 10.19 14.86
CA PHE A 32 22.72 11.02 14.27
C PHE A 32 23.34 11.99 15.29
N SER A 33 22.51 12.57 16.16
CA SER A 33 23.00 13.40 17.27
C SER A 33 23.82 12.58 18.27
N PHE A 34 23.37 11.36 18.60
CA PHE A 34 24.10 10.44 19.47
C PHE A 34 25.46 10.01 18.88
N GLU A 35 25.55 9.81 17.56
CA GLU A 35 26.82 9.51 16.90
C GLU A 35 27.89 10.58 17.13
N THR A 36 27.46 11.84 17.21
CA THR A 36 28.37 12.99 17.41
C THR A 36 28.64 13.28 18.89
N THR A 37 27.64 13.11 19.75
CA THR A 37 27.68 13.58 21.15
C THR A 37 27.85 12.47 22.17
N SER A 38 27.58 11.22 21.81
CA SER A 38 27.43 10.07 22.72
C SER A 38 26.42 10.31 23.85
N GLN A 39 25.51 11.28 23.69
CA GLN A 39 24.48 11.62 24.67
C GLN A 39 23.11 11.16 24.17
N VAL A 40 22.37 10.47 25.05
CA VAL A 40 21.00 10.05 24.76
C VAL A 40 20.03 11.24 24.82
N PRO A 41 18.89 11.20 24.12
CA PRO A 41 17.92 12.30 24.07
C PRO A 41 17.45 12.75 25.45
N GLU A 42 17.31 14.07 25.61
CA GLU A 42 16.71 14.66 26.80
C GLU A 42 15.27 14.18 26.98
N GLY A 43 14.94 13.71 28.19
CA GLY A 43 13.62 13.19 28.52
C GLY A 43 13.42 11.69 28.26
N LEU A 44 14.33 11.00 27.55
CA LEU A 44 14.23 9.54 27.38
C LEU A 44 14.19 8.82 28.74
N GLY A 45 14.94 9.32 29.72
CA GLY A 45 15.00 8.77 31.07
C GLY A 45 13.67 8.78 31.85
N SER A 46 12.66 9.55 31.46
CA SER A 46 11.33 9.47 32.09
C SER A 46 10.45 8.36 31.54
N TYR A 47 10.88 7.72 30.44
CA TYR A 47 10.13 6.64 29.78
C TYR A 47 10.73 5.26 30.03
N VAL A 48 12.00 5.18 30.45
CA VAL A 48 12.74 3.92 30.63
C VAL A 48 13.20 3.76 32.07
N VAL A 49 13.42 2.52 32.51
CA VAL A 49 13.82 2.17 33.89
C VAL A 49 15.33 2.01 34.05
N SER A 50 16.07 1.93 32.94
CA SER A 50 17.53 1.82 32.91
C SER A 50 18.24 3.13 33.21
N SER A 51 19.42 3.06 33.81
CA SER A 51 20.28 4.23 34.07
C SER A 51 20.76 4.89 32.77
N ILE A 52 21.12 6.17 32.80
CA ILE A 52 21.63 6.91 31.63
C ILE A 52 22.83 6.19 30.97
N LYS A 53 23.72 5.58 31.77
CA LYS A 53 24.84 4.79 31.27
C LYS A 53 24.37 3.54 30.52
N ALA A 54 23.38 2.84 31.04
CA ALA A 54 22.78 1.71 30.34
C ALA A 54 22.06 2.18 29.06
N GLN A 55 21.35 3.31 29.12
CA GLN A 55 20.70 3.94 27.96
C GLN A 55 21.70 4.16 26.83
N ALA A 56 22.82 4.85 27.09
CA ALA A 56 23.85 5.08 26.08
C ALA A 56 24.39 3.77 25.46
N ASN A 57 24.58 2.73 26.26
CA ASN A 57 25.06 1.43 25.77
C ASN A 57 24.10 0.78 24.76
N TRP A 58 22.80 0.72 25.06
CA TRP A 58 21.85 0.11 24.14
C TRP A 58 21.46 1.05 22.99
N TYR A 59 21.58 2.37 23.16
CA TYR A 59 21.45 3.36 22.08
C TYR A 59 22.56 3.20 21.04
N GLY A 60 23.80 2.92 21.48
CA GLY A 60 24.90 2.58 20.58
C GLY A 60 24.66 1.30 19.76
N LYS A 61 24.02 0.28 20.35
CA LYS A 61 23.63 -0.94 19.62
C LYS A 61 22.60 -0.63 18.53
N ILE A 62 21.63 0.22 18.82
CA ILE A 62 20.62 0.65 17.84
C ILE A 62 21.28 1.42 16.71
N LEU A 63 22.23 2.32 17.00
CA LEU A 63 22.96 3.06 15.97
C LEU A 63 23.71 2.12 15.01
N GLU A 64 24.40 1.10 15.54
CA GLU A 64 25.08 0.12 14.69
C GLU A 64 24.10 -0.70 13.86
N ALA A 65 23.03 -1.20 14.45
CA ALA A 65 21.98 -1.91 13.72
C ALA A 65 21.36 -1.05 12.61
N TRP A 66 21.15 0.25 12.89
CA TRP A 66 20.63 1.23 11.94
C TRP A 66 21.57 1.46 10.75
N LYS A 67 22.89 1.50 10.99
CA LYS A 67 23.90 1.62 9.92
C LYS A 67 23.98 0.39 9.03
N GLN A 68 23.80 -0.80 9.60
CA GLN A 68 23.88 -2.08 8.88
C GLN A 68 22.61 -2.44 8.10
N ALA A 69 21.47 -1.83 8.43
CA ALA A 69 20.19 -2.10 7.76
C ALA A 69 20.20 -1.68 6.27
N LYS A 70 19.87 -2.61 5.37
CA LYS A 70 19.73 -2.40 3.92
C LYS A 70 18.40 -3.00 3.42
N PRO A 71 17.40 -2.18 3.01
CA PRO A 71 17.38 -0.72 3.04
C PRO A 71 17.31 -0.16 4.48
N ARG A 72 17.66 1.12 4.65
CA ARG A 72 17.50 1.81 5.94
C ARG A 72 16.00 1.93 6.27
N PRO A 73 15.58 1.77 7.54
CA PRO A 73 14.19 1.91 7.92
C PRO A 73 13.60 3.25 7.43
N GLN A 74 12.51 3.18 6.67
CA GLN A 74 11.78 4.36 6.17
C GLN A 74 10.40 4.50 6.82
N THR A 75 9.89 3.46 7.48
CA THR A 75 8.60 3.49 8.19
C THR A 75 8.77 3.29 9.69
N ASP A 76 7.76 3.72 10.44
CA ASP A 76 7.72 3.57 11.90
C ASP A 76 7.72 2.08 12.31
N GLU A 77 7.10 1.21 11.51
CA GLU A 77 7.08 -0.23 11.74
C GLU A 77 8.46 -0.87 11.52
N GLU A 78 9.18 -0.46 10.46
CA GLU A 78 10.54 -0.93 10.19
C GLU A 78 11.50 -0.49 11.30
N ALA A 79 11.37 0.76 11.75
CA ALA A 79 12.15 1.31 12.85
C ALA A 79 11.87 0.59 14.17
N ALA A 80 10.59 0.37 14.51
CA ALA A 80 10.19 -0.37 15.70
C ALA A 80 10.72 -1.80 15.68
N ARG A 81 10.61 -2.50 14.54
CA ARG A 81 11.14 -3.86 14.36
C ARG A 81 12.65 -3.90 14.56
N LEU A 82 13.39 -2.94 14.02
CA LEU A 82 14.84 -2.85 14.20
C LEU A 82 15.19 -2.66 15.68
N VAL A 83 14.50 -1.74 16.36
CA VAL A 83 14.71 -1.48 17.80
C VAL A 83 14.41 -2.72 18.63
N ILE A 84 13.26 -3.36 18.42
CA ILE A 84 12.86 -4.56 19.18
C ILE A 84 13.81 -5.72 18.95
N THR A 85 14.24 -5.94 17.70
CA THR A 85 15.17 -7.01 17.35
C THR A 85 16.54 -6.76 17.96
N THR A 86 17.04 -5.52 17.88
CA THR A 86 18.35 -5.12 18.43
C THR A 86 18.38 -5.23 19.94
N LEU A 87 17.27 -4.88 20.60
CA LEU A 87 17.15 -4.91 22.05
C LEU A 87 16.58 -6.22 22.61
N LYS A 88 16.48 -7.28 21.80
CA LYS A 88 16.03 -8.59 22.25
C LYS A 88 16.86 -9.06 23.46
N GLY A 89 16.20 -9.25 24.61
CA GLY A 89 16.84 -9.62 25.88
C GLY A 89 17.13 -8.46 26.84
N HIS A 90 16.83 -7.20 26.47
CA HIS A 90 16.83 -6.07 27.42
C HIS A 90 15.49 -6.03 28.19
N LYS A 91 15.44 -5.23 29.26
CA LYS A 91 14.22 -5.12 30.09
C LYS A 91 13.05 -4.65 29.25
N LYS A 92 11.92 -5.36 29.33
CA LYS A 92 10.70 -5.06 28.57
C LYS A 92 10.25 -3.61 28.71
N ALA A 93 10.29 -3.08 29.94
CA ALA A 93 9.93 -1.69 30.24
C ALA A 93 10.82 -0.65 29.51
N ASP A 94 12.11 -0.95 29.29
CA ASP A 94 13.01 -0.03 28.57
C ASP A 94 12.69 -0.02 27.07
N VAL A 95 12.39 -1.19 26.50
CA VAL A 95 12.03 -1.31 25.08
C VAL A 95 10.69 -0.64 24.81
N GLU A 96 9.68 -0.90 25.64
CA GLU A 96 8.36 -0.26 25.53
C GLU A 96 8.43 1.24 25.77
N GLY A 97 9.23 1.67 26.75
CA GLY A 97 9.49 3.07 27.06
C GLY A 97 10.12 3.83 25.89
N LEU A 98 11.14 3.25 25.26
CA LEU A 98 11.80 3.82 24.08
C LEU A 98 10.86 3.93 22.88
N LEU A 99 10.07 2.89 22.61
CA LEU A 99 9.08 2.92 21.53
C LEU A 99 8.03 4.00 21.80
N SER A 100 7.57 4.13 23.04
CA SER A 100 6.63 5.18 23.47
C SER A 100 7.22 6.58 23.30
N PHE A 101 8.48 6.79 23.70
CA PHE A 101 9.19 8.06 23.57
C PHE A 101 9.18 8.57 22.12
N TYR A 102 9.36 7.67 21.15
CA TYR A 102 9.33 7.99 19.72
C TYR A 102 7.95 7.84 19.07
N ARG A 103 6.91 7.45 19.81
CA ARG A 103 5.59 7.08 19.29
C ARG A 103 5.61 5.96 18.24
N LEU A 104 6.59 5.07 18.34
CA LEU A 104 6.72 3.88 17.49
C LEU A 104 5.74 2.77 17.95
N PRO A 105 5.29 1.90 17.03
CA PRO A 105 4.40 0.81 17.39
C PRO A 105 5.02 -0.15 18.41
N SER A 106 4.26 -0.51 19.44
CA SER A 106 4.70 -1.38 20.54
C SER A 106 4.77 -2.86 20.14
N PRO A 107 5.49 -3.71 20.88
CA PRO A 107 5.65 -5.13 20.54
C PRO A 107 4.30 -5.87 20.46
N GLY A 108 3.36 -5.59 21.37
CA GLY A 108 2.01 -6.19 21.33
C GLY A 108 1.15 -5.74 20.15
N LYS A 109 1.37 -4.52 19.63
CA LYS A 109 0.71 -4.02 18.42
C LYS A 109 1.37 -4.56 17.15
N LEU A 110 2.67 -4.87 17.22
CA LEU A 110 3.38 -5.62 16.19
C LEU A 110 2.96 -7.09 16.18
N ASP A 111 2.49 -7.65 17.31
CA ASP A 111 1.91 -8.98 17.40
C ASP A 111 0.44 -9.06 16.92
N GLU A 112 -0.34 -7.99 17.06
CA GLU A 112 -1.60 -7.83 16.32
C GLU A 112 -1.39 -7.58 14.81
N VAL A 113 -0.17 -7.17 14.41
CA VAL A 113 0.25 -7.01 13.01
C VAL A 113 1.13 -8.19 12.53
N SER A 114 1.45 -9.18 13.39
CA SER A 114 2.25 -10.37 13.06
C SER A 114 1.44 -11.68 13.13
N ASN A 115 0.26 -11.69 13.75
CA ASN A 115 -0.72 -12.77 13.63
C ASN A 115 -1.58 -12.72 12.36
N GLU A 116 -1.41 -11.69 11.53
CA GLU A 116 -1.68 -11.81 10.10
C GLU A 116 -0.33 -12.00 9.44
N SER A 117 0.07 -13.27 9.32
CA SER A 117 1.16 -13.64 8.42
C SER A 117 0.99 -12.85 7.13
N PRO A 118 2.02 -12.11 6.65
CA PRO A 118 1.98 -11.69 5.25
C PRO A 118 1.86 -13.01 4.50
N VAL A 119 0.70 -13.20 3.84
CA VAL A 119 0.43 -14.27 2.88
C VAL A 119 1.77 -14.58 2.25
N SER A 120 2.28 -15.79 2.51
CA SER A 120 3.61 -16.20 2.08
C SER A 120 3.81 -15.69 0.66
N VAL A 121 4.86 -14.91 0.42
CA VAL A 121 5.26 -14.57 -0.95
C VAL A 121 5.61 -15.91 -1.58
N SER A 122 4.60 -16.48 -2.23
CA SER A 122 4.46 -17.91 -2.53
C SER A 122 4.89 -18.14 -3.96
N GLU A 123 5.35 -19.36 -4.23
CA GLU A 123 5.62 -19.89 -5.57
C GLU A 123 4.70 -19.31 -6.64
N GLY A 124 5.28 -18.88 -7.77
CA GLY A 124 4.53 -18.43 -8.93
C GLY A 124 4.25 -16.93 -9.01
N LEU A 125 4.80 -16.09 -8.13
CA LEU A 125 4.82 -14.64 -8.35
C LEU A 125 5.60 -14.34 -9.64
N LYS A 126 4.92 -13.72 -10.62
CA LYS A 126 5.56 -13.32 -11.89
C LYS A 126 6.21 -11.96 -11.78
N PHE A 127 5.49 -10.99 -11.23
CA PHE A 127 5.98 -9.63 -11.05
C PHE A 127 5.09 -8.83 -10.09
N GLU A 128 5.64 -7.72 -9.61
CA GLU A 128 4.96 -6.74 -8.76
C GLU A 128 4.72 -5.45 -9.54
N LEU A 129 3.55 -4.84 -9.38
CA LEU A 129 3.22 -3.54 -9.94
C LEU A 129 2.92 -2.53 -8.83
N GLN A 130 3.38 -1.30 -9.02
CA GLN A 130 2.98 -0.13 -8.24
C GLN A 130 2.11 0.77 -9.11
N THR A 131 0.85 0.94 -8.74
CA THR A 131 -0.11 1.64 -9.59
C THR A 131 -0.12 3.14 -9.34
N LEU A 132 -0.54 3.89 -10.35
CA LEU A 132 -1.05 5.25 -10.16
C LEU A 132 -2.34 5.21 -9.32
N PRO A 133 -2.76 6.35 -8.75
CA PRO A 133 -4.03 6.44 -8.03
C PRO A 133 -5.21 5.92 -8.85
N VAL A 134 -6.04 5.07 -8.26
CA VAL A 134 -7.17 4.44 -8.95
C VAL A 134 -8.30 5.46 -9.14
N ASP A 135 -8.81 5.54 -10.37
CA ASP A 135 -9.97 6.37 -10.73
C ASP A 135 -11.28 5.73 -10.27
N GLN A 136 -12.30 6.54 -9.99
CA GLN A 136 -13.61 6.03 -9.56
C GLN A 136 -14.23 5.02 -10.55
N LYS A 137 -13.99 5.20 -11.85
CA LYS A 137 -14.56 4.35 -12.92
C LYS A 137 -13.75 3.10 -13.19
N SER A 138 -12.70 2.85 -12.42
CA SER A 138 -11.78 1.72 -12.62
C SER A 138 -12.27 0.42 -12.00
N VAL A 139 -13.19 0.46 -11.03
CA VAL A 139 -13.77 -0.73 -10.41
C VAL A 139 -14.97 -1.19 -11.24
N ALA A 140 -14.96 -2.44 -11.69
CA ALA A 140 -16.01 -2.97 -12.57
C ALA A 140 -17.10 -3.70 -11.78
N ASP A 141 -16.68 -4.45 -10.76
CA ASP A 141 -17.48 -5.29 -9.89
C ASP A 141 -16.75 -5.41 -8.53
N GLY A 142 -17.17 -6.33 -7.67
CA GLY A 142 -16.56 -6.53 -6.36
C GLY A 142 -15.21 -7.25 -6.33
N ASP A 143 -14.67 -7.69 -7.47
CA ASP A 143 -13.44 -8.49 -7.52
C ASP A 143 -12.52 -8.22 -8.71
N THR A 144 -12.82 -7.19 -9.52
CA THR A 144 -12.05 -6.79 -10.69
C THR A 144 -11.82 -5.27 -10.69
N VAL A 145 -10.55 -4.87 -10.82
CA VAL A 145 -10.13 -3.46 -10.90
C VAL A 145 -9.23 -3.21 -12.11
N THR A 146 -9.47 -2.11 -12.81
CA THR A 146 -8.62 -1.60 -13.89
C THR A 146 -7.62 -0.59 -13.31
N VAL A 147 -6.34 -0.89 -13.39
CA VAL A 147 -5.29 -0.01 -12.87
C VAL A 147 -4.40 0.50 -14.00
N TYR A 148 -3.70 1.58 -13.72
CA TYR A 148 -2.71 2.14 -14.64
C TYR A 148 -1.36 2.21 -13.95
N VAL A 149 -0.32 1.81 -14.66
CA VAL A 149 1.06 1.82 -14.17
C VAL A 149 1.88 2.74 -15.07
N SER A 150 2.66 3.62 -14.46
CA SER A 150 3.49 4.60 -15.18
C SER A 150 4.43 3.91 -16.18
N SER A 151 4.67 4.53 -17.34
CA SER A 151 5.68 4.06 -18.28
C SER A 151 7.11 4.10 -17.75
N THR A 152 7.34 4.77 -16.62
CA THR A 152 8.63 4.79 -15.91
C THR A 152 8.85 3.56 -15.03
N ASP A 153 7.81 2.77 -14.76
CA ASP A 153 7.93 1.51 -14.05
C ASP A 153 8.83 0.54 -14.86
N PRO A 154 9.76 -0.21 -14.23
CA PRO A 154 10.70 -1.07 -14.95
C PRO A 154 10.04 -2.11 -15.88
N ILE A 155 8.90 -2.68 -15.47
CA ILE A 155 8.18 -3.70 -16.25
C ILE A 155 7.47 -3.05 -17.44
N VAL A 156 6.86 -1.89 -17.22
CA VAL A 156 6.16 -1.17 -18.29
C VAL A 156 7.15 -0.57 -19.28
N SER A 157 8.24 0.02 -18.79
CA SER A 157 9.30 0.64 -19.59
C SER A 157 9.95 -0.36 -20.54
N SER A 158 10.31 -1.55 -20.03
CA SER A 158 10.91 -2.62 -20.84
C SER A 158 9.98 -3.18 -21.93
N THR A 159 8.66 -3.04 -21.76
CA THR A 159 7.65 -3.53 -22.72
C THR A 159 6.97 -2.41 -23.51
N LEU A 160 7.43 -1.16 -23.40
CA LEU A 160 6.82 0.00 -24.04
C LEU A 160 7.10 0.03 -25.56
N PRO A 161 6.07 -0.03 -26.42
CA PRO A 161 6.27 0.09 -27.87
C PRO A 161 6.78 1.47 -28.28
N LYS A 162 7.74 1.50 -29.22
CA LYS A 162 8.35 2.76 -29.72
C LYS A 162 7.32 3.69 -30.36
N ASP A 163 6.35 3.13 -31.07
CA ASP A 163 5.29 3.89 -31.74
C ASP A 163 4.34 4.58 -30.73
N VAL A 164 4.05 3.93 -29.60
CA VAL A 164 3.26 4.51 -28.50
C VAL A 164 4.02 5.64 -27.83
N SER A 165 5.32 5.44 -27.53
CA SER A 165 6.19 6.49 -26.97
C SER A 165 6.28 7.70 -27.90
N LEU A 166 6.49 7.46 -29.20
CA LEU A 166 6.52 8.51 -30.21
C LEU A 166 5.16 9.23 -30.33
N ALA A 167 4.05 8.50 -30.29
CA ALA A 167 2.71 9.09 -30.34
C ALA A 167 2.45 9.98 -29.11
N ALA A 168 2.89 9.57 -27.92
CA ALA A 168 2.78 10.38 -26.71
C ALA A 168 3.59 11.68 -26.82
N ALA A 169 4.84 11.61 -27.30
CA ALA A 169 5.69 12.78 -27.53
C ALA A 169 5.10 13.73 -28.59
N LYS A 170 4.60 13.20 -29.71
CA LYS A 170 3.91 13.99 -30.75
C LYS A 170 2.65 14.66 -30.21
N ARG A 171 1.88 13.95 -29.38
CA ARG A 171 0.67 14.49 -28.77
C ARG A 171 0.97 15.66 -27.85
N ALA A 172 2.03 15.58 -27.05
CA ALA A 172 2.47 16.68 -26.19
C ALA A 172 2.76 17.95 -27.02
N LYS A 173 3.54 17.81 -28.11
CA LYS A 173 3.82 18.92 -29.05
C LYS A 173 2.56 19.47 -29.71
N ALA A 174 1.62 18.60 -30.12
CA ALA A 174 0.36 19.02 -30.69
C ALA A 174 -0.47 19.87 -29.69
N ARG A 175 -0.49 19.50 -28.40
CA ARG A 175 -1.16 20.29 -27.35
C ARG A 175 -0.50 21.63 -27.09
N GLU A 176 0.84 21.69 -27.09
CA GLU A 176 1.60 22.95 -26.97
C GLU A 176 1.26 23.91 -28.12
N ASN A 177 1.15 23.38 -29.33
CA ASN A 177 0.74 24.12 -30.53
C ASN A 177 -0.78 24.37 -30.62
N LYS A 178 -1.57 24.03 -29.60
CA LYS A 178 -3.03 24.12 -29.57
C LYS A 178 -3.74 23.37 -30.72
N ASN A 179 -3.07 22.38 -31.33
CA ASN A 179 -3.66 21.48 -32.31
C ASN A 179 -4.38 20.32 -31.60
N TYR A 180 -5.58 20.60 -31.09
CA TYR A 180 -6.36 19.61 -30.33
C TYR A 180 -6.83 18.43 -31.18
N THR A 181 -7.15 18.65 -32.46
CA THR A 181 -7.60 17.59 -33.38
C THR A 181 -6.53 16.51 -33.56
N GLU A 182 -5.28 16.91 -33.81
CA GLU A 182 -4.17 15.96 -33.89
C GLU A 182 -3.88 15.31 -32.53
N ALA A 183 -3.90 16.09 -31.46
CA ALA A 183 -3.66 15.56 -30.11
C ALA A 183 -4.68 14.49 -29.72
N ASP A 184 -5.96 14.68 -30.06
CA ASP A 184 -7.03 13.73 -29.77
C ASP A 184 -6.94 12.47 -30.66
N ALA A 185 -6.57 12.62 -31.94
CA ALA A 185 -6.31 11.49 -32.82
C ALA A 185 -5.16 10.62 -32.29
N LEU A 186 -4.06 11.25 -31.86
CA LEU A 186 -2.94 10.55 -31.23
C LEU A 186 -3.34 9.91 -29.89
N HIS A 187 -4.19 10.58 -29.10
CA HIS A 187 -4.69 10.01 -27.85
C HIS A 187 -5.52 8.74 -28.09
N LYS A 188 -6.39 8.73 -29.10
CA LYS A 188 -7.15 7.53 -29.50
C LYS A 188 -6.23 6.39 -29.89
N LYS A 189 -5.15 6.67 -30.63
CA LYS A 189 -4.14 5.66 -30.98
C LYS A 189 -3.45 5.08 -29.73
N ILE A 190 -3.07 5.93 -28.78
CA ILE A 190 -2.48 5.50 -27.49
C ILE A 190 -3.44 4.59 -26.72
N ILE A 191 -4.73 4.95 -26.64
CA ILE A 191 -5.78 4.13 -26.01
C ILE A 191 -5.94 2.78 -26.69
N ALA A 192 -5.96 2.75 -28.03
CA ALA A 192 -6.08 1.51 -28.80
C ALA A 192 -4.92 0.54 -28.52
N SER A 193 -3.73 1.05 -28.22
CA SER A 193 -2.56 0.24 -27.83
C SER A 193 -2.57 -0.20 -26.36
N GLY A 194 -3.62 0.08 -25.59
CA GLY A 194 -3.71 -0.29 -24.17
C GLY A 194 -2.98 0.66 -23.22
N TYR A 195 -2.62 1.86 -23.68
CA TYR A 195 -2.00 2.91 -22.88
C TYR A 195 -2.95 4.10 -22.70
N ARG A 196 -2.65 5.01 -21.79
CA ARG A 196 -3.42 6.23 -21.61
C ARG A 196 -2.54 7.35 -21.07
N MET A 197 -2.84 8.58 -21.46
CA MET A 197 -2.29 9.77 -20.80
C MET A 197 -3.14 10.09 -19.57
N ILE A 198 -2.52 10.10 -18.39
CA ILE A 198 -3.18 10.33 -17.10
C ILE A 198 -2.57 11.56 -16.45
N ASN A 199 -3.41 12.46 -15.93
CA ASN A 199 -2.94 13.60 -15.17
C ASN A 199 -2.76 13.20 -13.71
N VAL A 200 -1.52 13.27 -13.22
CA VAL A 200 -1.17 13.03 -11.81
C VAL A 200 -0.44 14.26 -11.32
N GLN A 201 -0.97 14.93 -10.30
CA GLN A 201 -0.37 16.14 -9.71
C GLN A 201 -0.03 17.22 -10.75
N ASN A 202 -0.97 17.52 -11.66
CA ASN A 202 -0.82 18.48 -12.77
C ASN A 202 0.23 18.11 -13.81
N LYS A 203 0.72 16.88 -13.81
CA LYS A 203 1.66 16.36 -14.81
C LYS A 203 1.03 15.23 -15.59
N GLU A 204 1.14 15.30 -16.92
CA GLU A 204 0.62 14.25 -17.79
C GLU A 204 1.64 13.10 -17.87
N VAL A 205 1.20 11.89 -17.50
CA VAL A 205 2.00 10.68 -17.44
C VAL A 205 1.43 9.67 -18.43
N LEU A 206 2.30 9.09 -19.26
CA LEU A 206 1.94 7.92 -20.08
C LEU A 206 1.89 6.69 -19.17
N ALA A 207 0.78 5.96 -19.19
CA ALA A 207 0.59 4.79 -18.34
C ALA A 207 -0.01 3.61 -19.11
N LYS A 208 0.39 2.38 -18.77
CA LYS A 208 -0.14 1.14 -19.33
C LYS A 208 -1.36 0.68 -18.51
N LYS A 209 -2.42 0.27 -19.20
CA LYS A 209 -3.63 -0.28 -18.59
C LYS A 209 -3.42 -1.74 -18.23
N PHE A 210 -3.80 -2.11 -17.00
CA PHE A 210 -3.89 -3.49 -16.55
C PHE A 210 -5.28 -3.76 -15.99
N ARG A 211 -5.86 -4.92 -16.31
CA ARG A 211 -7.10 -5.40 -15.69
C ARG A 211 -6.72 -6.46 -14.67
N ILE A 212 -7.02 -6.22 -13.40
CA ILE A 212 -6.64 -7.09 -12.29
C ILE A 212 -7.88 -7.80 -11.77
N ARG A 213 -7.84 -9.13 -11.72
CA ARG A 213 -8.82 -9.98 -11.02
C ARG A 213 -8.23 -10.36 -9.66
N LEU A 214 -8.93 -10.04 -8.57
CA LEU A 214 -8.50 -10.33 -7.21
C LEU A 214 -8.39 -11.84 -7.03
N ARG A 215 -7.17 -12.34 -6.76
CA ARG A 215 -6.90 -13.78 -6.67
C ARG A 215 -7.64 -14.40 -5.49
N GLY A 216 -8.25 -15.57 -5.74
CA GLY A 216 -8.85 -16.43 -4.72
C GLY A 216 -10.22 -16.02 -4.21
N ILE A 217 -10.79 -14.89 -4.64
CA ILE A 217 -12.15 -14.50 -4.26
C ILE A 217 -13.07 -14.42 -5.47
N ASP A 218 -14.37 -14.55 -5.31
CA ASP A 218 -15.39 -14.28 -6.34
C ASP A 218 -16.53 -13.46 -5.72
N ALA A 219 -16.73 -12.25 -6.23
CA ALA A 219 -17.73 -11.34 -5.71
C ALA A 219 -19.09 -11.51 -6.42
N PRO A 220 -20.21 -11.20 -5.74
CA PRO A 220 -21.50 -11.14 -6.40
C PRO A 220 -21.50 -10.13 -7.55
N GLU A 221 -22.01 -10.55 -8.70
CA GLU A 221 -22.21 -9.69 -9.86
C GLU A 221 -23.23 -8.59 -9.52
N SER A 222 -23.14 -7.40 -10.11
CA SER A 222 -24.03 -6.26 -9.77
C SER A 222 -25.54 -6.54 -9.94
N LYS A 223 -25.90 -7.62 -10.65
CA LYS A 223 -27.29 -8.04 -10.92
C LYS A 223 -27.85 -9.02 -9.89
N ILE A 224 -27.04 -9.45 -8.92
CA ILE A 224 -27.46 -10.33 -7.82
C ILE A 224 -27.29 -9.61 -6.47
N PRO A 225 -28.00 -10.04 -5.41
CA PRO A 225 -27.88 -9.43 -4.09
C PRO A 225 -26.44 -9.32 -3.62
N PHE A 226 -26.11 -8.23 -2.92
CA PHE A 226 -24.76 -7.87 -2.45
C PHE A 226 -23.75 -7.48 -3.55
N GLY A 227 -24.13 -7.49 -4.83
CA GLY A 227 -23.22 -7.10 -5.91
C GLY A 227 -22.87 -5.61 -5.90
N LYS A 228 -23.83 -4.74 -5.57
CA LYS A 228 -23.57 -3.31 -5.43
C LYS A 228 -22.72 -3.01 -4.20
N GLU A 229 -23.03 -3.63 -3.08
CA GLU A 229 -22.34 -3.47 -1.81
C GLU A 229 -20.88 -3.94 -1.92
N SER A 230 -20.65 -5.06 -2.61
CA SER A 230 -19.29 -5.55 -2.88
C SER A 230 -18.52 -4.60 -3.79
N HIS A 231 -19.13 -4.08 -4.85
CA HIS A 231 -18.52 -3.08 -5.71
C HIS A 231 -18.15 -1.81 -4.92
N ASP A 232 -19.10 -1.26 -4.16
CA ASP A 232 -18.96 0.00 -3.45
C ASP A 232 -17.89 -0.09 -2.35
N GLU A 233 -17.78 -1.23 -1.66
CA GLU A 233 -16.70 -1.45 -0.70
C GLU A 233 -15.33 -1.53 -1.39
N LEU A 234 -15.19 -2.28 -2.47
CA LEU A 234 -13.93 -2.34 -3.21
C LEU A 234 -13.53 -0.95 -3.71
N LEU A 235 -14.47 -0.20 -4.28
CA LEU A 235 -14.28 1.18 -4.72
C LEU A 235 -13.80 2.07 -3.56
N LYS A 236 -14.50 2.07 -2.43
CA LYS A 236 -14.12 2.83 -1.23
C LYS A 236 -12.70 2.49 -0.74
N MET A 237 -12.29 1.23 -0.88
CA MET A 237 -10.96 0.79 -0.48
C MET A 237 -9.88 1.37 -1.39
N VAL A 238 -10.09 1.39 -2.71
CA VAL A 238 -9.02 1.67 -3.69
C VAL A 238 -9.05 3.07 -4.30
N GLU A 239 -10.22 3.74 -4.33
CA GLU A 239 -10.41 5.04 -4.98
C GLU A 239 -9.42 6.08 -4.47
N GLY A 240 -8.77 6.78 -5.42
CA GLY A 240 -7.80 7.83 -5.13
C GLY A 240 -6.46 7.34 -4.54
N LYS A 241 -6.27 6.02 -4.40
CA LYS A 241 -5.07 5.44 -3.76
C LYS A 241 -4.25 4.65 -4.77
N SER A 242 -2.94 4.63 -4.53
CA SER A 242 -2.02 3.72 -5.23
C SER A 242 -2.10 2.33 -4.63
N LEU A 243 -1.98 1.32 -5.49
CA LEU A 243 -2.04 -0.08 -5.11
C LEU A 243 -0.70 -0.75 -5.35
N LYS A 244 -0.34 -1.67 -4.45
CA LYS A 244 0.67 -2.68 -4.69
C LYS A 244 -0.04 -3.94 -5.18
N VAL A 245 0.31 -4.42 -6.37
CA VAL A 245 -0.32 -5.60 -6.97
C VAL A 245 0.73 -6.67 -7.21
N LEU A 246 0.53 -7.84 -6.61
CA LEU A 246 1.35 -9.03 -6.82
C LEU A 246 0.68 -9.90 -7.86
N VAL A 247 1.27 -10.03 -9.05
CA VAL A 247 0.66 -10.75 -10.18
C VAL A 247 1.24 -12.16 -10.30
N TYR A 248 0.37 -13.16 -10.34
CA TYR A 248 0.75 -14.57 -10.38
C TYR A 248 0.42 -15.24 -11.72
N ALA A 249 -0.64 -14.80 -12.38
CA ALA A 249 -1.09 -15.39 -13.63
C ALA A 249 -1.81 -14.36 -14.50
N GLU A 250 -2.11 -14.77 -15.73
CA GLU A 250 -3.04 -14.09 -16.61
C GLU A 250 -4.14 -15.09 -16.95
N ASP A 251 -5.40 -14.69 -16.85
CA ASP A 251 -6.53 -15.53 -17.21
C ASP A 251 -6.82 -15.51 -18.71
N ARG A 252 -7.71 -16.40 -19.16
CA ARG A 252 -8.12 -16.49 -20.57
C ARG A 252 -8.80 -15.22 -21.13
N TYR A 253 -9.14 -14.26 -20.28
CA TYR A 253 -9.77 -12.99 -20.66
C TYR A 253 -8.76 -11.83 -20.68
N GLY A 254 -7.47 -12.13 -20.55
CA GLY A 254 -6.39 -11.14 -20.52
C GLY A 254 -6.36 -10.30 -19.24
N ARG A 255 -6.90 -10.82 -18.13
CA ARG A 255 -6.80 -10.17 -16.82
C ARG A 255 -5.64 -10.76 -16.04
N CYS A 256 -4.83 -9.89 -15.45
CA CYS A 256 -3.84 -10.32 -14.46
C CYS A 256 -4.58 -10.82 -13.22
N VAL A 257 -4.25 -12.03 -12.76
CA VAL A 257 -4.76 -12.58 -11.50
C VAL A 257 -3.75 -12.29 -10.41
N GLY A 258 -4.15 -11.50 -9.41
CA GLY A 258 -3.20 -10.95 -8.45
C GLY A 258 -3.77 -10.66 -7.07
N ASP A 259 -2.86 -10.59 -6.10
CA ASP A 259 -3.13 -10.12 -4.74
C ASP A 259 -2.94 -8.60 -4.68
N ILE A 260 -3.90 -7.88 -4.10
CA ILE A 260 -3.90 -6.42 -4.05
C ILE A 260 -3.73 -5.93 -2.62
N TYR A 261 -2.79 -5.01 -2.45
CA TYR A 261 -2.56 -4.28 -1.21
C TYR A 261 -2.80 -2.79 -1.41
N CYS A 262 -3.53 -2.18 -0.50
CA CYS A 262 -3.75 -0.74 -0.46
C CYS A 262 -3.36 -0.21 0.92
N ASN A 263 -2.36 0.68 0.98
CA ASN A 263 -1.81 1.21 2.23
C ASN A 263 -1.49 0.09 3.26
N GLY A 264 -0.83 -0.98 2.78
CA GLY A 264 -0.47 -2.15 3.60
C GLY A 264 -1.61 -3.13 3.90
N LYS A 265 -2.87 -2.80 3.60
CA LYS A 265 -4.02 -3.69 3.85
C LYS A 265 -4.25 -4.62 2.67
N PHE A 266 -4.43 -5.90 2.95
CA PHE A 266 -4.79 -6.90 1.94
C PHE A 266 -6.27 -6.78 1.57
N VAL A 267 -6.56 -6.46 0.31
CA VAL A 267 -7.93 -6.12 -0.12
C VAL A 267 -8.85 -7.33 -0.03
N GLN A 268 -8.40 -8.50 -0.49
CA GLN A 268 -9.23 -9.72 -0.48
C GLN A 268 -9.66 -10.15 0.93
N GLU A 269 -8.78 -9.96 1.91
CA GLU A 269 -9.12 -10.20 3.32
C GLU A 269 -10.30 -9.36 3.78
N VAL A 270 -10.26 -8.06 3.52
CA VAL A 270 -11.33 -7.14 3.94
C VAL A 270 -12.65 -7.51 3.27
N MET A 271 -12.61 -7.85 1.97
CA MET A 271 -13.79 -8.29 1.21
C MET A 271 -14.42 -9.56 1.80
N LEU A 272 -13.59 -10.54 2.18
CA LEU A 272 -14.05 -11.79 2.80
C LEU A 272 -14.57 -11.58 4.23
N LYS A 273 -13.84 -10.85 5.08
CA LYS A 273 -14.25 -10.55 6.46
C LYS A 273 -15.56 -9.75 6.53
N LYS A 274 -15.82 -8.90 5.53
CA LYS A 274 -17.09 -8.16 5.39
C LYS A 274 -18.22 -8.97 4.74
N GLY A 275 -17.98 -10.23 4.38
CA GLY A 275 -18.99 -11.07 3.71
C GLY A 275 -19.45 -10.48 2.38
N LEU A 276 -18.54 -9.87 1.62
CA LEU A 276 -18.84 -9.26 0.31
C LEU A 276 -18.28 -10.08 -0.86
N ALA A 277 -17.49 -11.10 -0.59
CA ALA A 277 -17.02 -12.04 -1.60
C ALA A 277 -17.03 -13.47 -1.05
N TRP A 278 -17.00 -14.43 -1.97
CA TRP A 278 -16.83 -15.86 -1.69
C TRP A 278 -15.37 -16.25 -1.82
N HIS A 279 -14.92 -17.22 -1.02
CA HIS A 279 -13.64 -17.87 -1.27
C HIS A 279 -13.78 -18.83 -2.47
N TYR A 280 -13.00 -18.60 -3.53
CA TYR A 280 -13.13 -19.37 -4.77
C TYR A 280 -12.26 -20.64 -4.75
N LEU A 281 -12.73 -21.65 -4.00
CA LEU A 281 -12.03 -22.92 -3.73
C LEU A 281 -11.53 -23.67 -4.97
N ALA A 282 -12.14 -23.46 -6.14
CA ALA A 282 -11.73 -24.10 -7.38
C ALA A 282 -10.35 -23.62 -7.87
N TYR A 283 -9.94 -22.40 -7.51
CA TYR A 283 -8.71 -21.76 -7.99
C TYR A 283 -7.74 -21.41 -6.86
N ASP A 284 -8.20 -21.39 -5.62
CA ASP A 284 -7.38 -21.02 -4.47
C ASP A 284 -7.72 -21.92 -3.28
N LYS A 285 -6.68 -22.39 -2.58
CA LYS A 285 -6.80 -23.33 -1.46
C LYS A 285 -6.19 -22.77 -0.18
N ARG A 286 -5.89 -21.47 -0.15
CA ARG A 286 -5.29 -20.82 1.02
C ARG A 286 -6.22 -20.93 2.23
N PRO A 287 -5.74 -21.50 3.36
CA PRO A 287 -6.57 -21.66 4.55
C PRO A 287 -7.00 -20.32 5.15
N GLU A 288 -6.23 -19.25 4.94
CA GLU A 288 -6.54 -17.91 5.45
C GLU A 288 -7.82 -17.35 4.83
N LEU A 289 -8.00 -17.50 3.51
CA LEU A 289 -9.21 -17.05 2.82
C LEU A 289 -10.44 -17.81 3.31
N ALA A 290 -10.30 -19.13 3.51
CA ALA A 290 -11.37 -19.96 4.07
C ALA A 290 -11.73 -19.55 5.50
N LYS A 291 -10.71 -19.22 6.34
CA LYS A 291 -10.91 -18.74 7.70
C LYS A 291 -11.74 -17.45 7.71
N TRP A 292 -11.35 -16.44 6.94
CA TRP A 292 -12.07 -15.16 6.89
C TRP A 292 -13.51 -15.29 6.38
N GLU A 293 -13.71 -16.12 5.36
CA GLU A 293 -15.06 -16.43 4.86
C GLU A 293 -15.92 -17.08 5.97
N ASN A 294 -15.36 -18.06 6.69
CA ASN A 294 -16.06 -18.78 7.76
C ASN A 294 -16.38 -17.86 8.95
N GLU A 295 -15.47 -16.95 9.32
CA GLU A 295 -15.74 -15.95 10.36
C GLU A 295 -16.92 -15.04 9.98
N ALA A 296 -16.99 -14.59 8.73
CA ALA A 296 -18.11 -13.79 8.23
C ALA A 296 -19.43 -14.59 8.20
N LYS A 297 -19.37 -15.87 7.81
CA LYS A 297 -20.51 -16.81 7.85
C LYS A 297 -21.08 -16.97 9.26
N GLN A 298 -20.23 -17.29 10.23
CA GLN A 298 -20.63 -17.52 11.62
C GLN A 298 -21.30 -16.28 12.23
N LYS A 299 -20.80 -15.09 11.87
CA LYS A 299 -21.33 -13.81 12.33
C LYS A 299 -22.50 -13.28 11.48
N ARG A 300 -22.91 -14.01 10.43
CA ARG A 300 -23.95 -13.59 9.47
C ARG A 300 -23.74 -12.18 8.89
N ILE A 301 -22.50 -11.87 8.54
CA ILE A 301 -22.11 -10.55 8.00
C ILE A 301 -22.30 -10.52 6.48
N GLY A 302 -22.76 -9.39 5.94
CA GLY A 302 -22.88 -9.18 4.50
C GLY A 302 -23.80 -10.21 3.84
N LEU A 303 -23.33 -10.85 2.78
CA LEU A 303 -24.09 -11.85 2.04
C LEU A 303 -24.55 -13.03 2.91
N TRP A 304 -23.86 -13.31 4.02
CA TRP A 304 -24.20 -14.37 4.96
C TRP A 304 -25.38 -14.05 5.88
N ALA A 305 -25.92 -12.84 5.84
CA ALA A 305 -27.18 -12.51 6.50
C ALA A 305 -28.37 -13.21 5.84
N ALA A 306 -28.27 -13.52 4.54
CA ALA A 306 -29.28 -14.27 3.82
C ALA A 306 -29.25 -15.77 4.20
N LYS A 307 -30.42 -16.42 4.19
CA LYS A 307 -30.54 -17.85 4.52
C LYS A 307 -29.87 -18.76 3.48
N ASN A 308 -29.89 -18.36 2.21
CA ASN A 308 -29.27 -19.11 1.11
C ASN A 308 -28.70 -18.13 0.07
N PRO A 309 -27.53 -17.52 0.34
CA PRO A 309 -26.92 -16.61 -0.61
C PRO A 309 -26.46 -17.38 -1.86
N GLU A 310 -26.78 -16.85 -3.03
CA GLU A 310 -26.43 -17.46 -4.32
C GLU A 310 -24.94 -17.24 -4.64
N LYS A 311 -24.25 -18.29 -5.09
CA LYS A 311 -22.84 -18.16 -5.48
C LYS A 311 -22.73 -17.57 -6.89
N PRO A 312 -21.79 -16.64 -7.14
CA PRO A 312 -21.71 -15.97 -8.44
C PRO A 312 -21.41 -16.95 -9.59
N TRP A 313 -20.58 -17.97 -9.37
CA TRP A 313 -20.32 -19.01 -10.37
C TRP A 313 -21.51 -19.92 -10.67
N GLU A 314 -22.38 -20.18 -9.67
CA GLU A 314 -23.62 -20.94 -9.86
C GLU A 314 -24.63 -20.13 -10.68
N TRP A 315 -24.82 -18.84 -10.35
CA TRP A 315 -25.65 -17.91 -11.12
C TRP A 315 -25.21 -17.83 -12.59
N ARG A 316 -23.89 -17.69 -12.82
CA ARG A 316 -23.31 -17.67 -14.19
C ARG A 316 -23.55 -18.98 -14.94
N LYS A 317 -23.50 -20.13 -14.26
CA LYS A 317 -23.79 -21.44 -14.87
C LYS A 317 -25.27 -21.56 -15.27
N ASN A 318 -26.17 -21.16 -14.38
CA ASN A 318 -27.62 -21.22 -14.61
C ASN A 318 -28.04 -20.36 -15.81
N LYS A 319 -27.44 -19.18 -16.00
CA LYS A 319 -27.70 -18.33 -17.18
C LYS A 319 -27.18 -18.89 -18.51
N ARG A 320 -26.14 -19.72 -18.49
CA ARG A 320 -25.57 -20.32 -19.72
C ARG A 320 -26.34 -21.55 -20.18
N GLY A 321 -27.02 -22.25 -19.27
CA GLY A 321 -27.81 -23.45 -19.57
C GLY A 321 -29.30 -23.19 -19.85
N GLY A 322 -29.75 -21.93 -19.79
CA GLY A 322 -31.15 -21.55 -20.02
C GLY A 322 -31.41 -20.98 -21.43
N ASN A 323 -30.61 -21.38 -22.42
CA ASN A 323 -30.71 -20.91 -23.81
C ASN A 323 -30.70 -22.09 -24.77
#